data_AF-A0A3L7WT53-F1
#
_entry.id   AF-A0A3L7WT53-F1
#
_cell.length_a   1.000
_cell.length_b   1.000
_cell.length_c   1.000
_cell.angle_alpha   90.00
_cell.angle_beta   90.00
_cell.angle_gamma   90.00
#
_symmetry.space_group_name_H-M   'P 1'
#
loop_
_entity.id
_entity.type
_entity.pdbx_description
1 polymer ?
#
loop_
_entity_poly.entity_id
_entity_poly.type
_entity_poly.pdbx_seq_one_letter_code
_entity_poly.pdbx_strand_id
1 'polypeptide(L)'
;QGIVEAYIHGQGRIGAIVELQCETDFVARTDAFKGLARDVAMQVAAMSPLALTADEVPDGAPGTKEENALLTQAFIKDGKKSIADLLQDVISTTGENVRIARFSRFEIGGK
;
A
#
# COMPACT_ATOMS: atom_id res chain seq x y z
N GLN A 1 -16.28 -4.30 3.75
CA GLN A 1 -15.73 -3.89 5.07
C GLN A 1 -14.27 -3.48 4.87
N GLY A 2 -13.54 -3.09 5.92
CA GLY A 2 -12.13 -2.73 5.78
C GLY A 2 -11.57 -1.93 6.94
N ILE A 3 -10.34 -1.46 6.80
CA ILE A 3 -9.69 -0.56 7.74
C ILE A 3 -8.99 0.59 7.00
N VAL A 4 -8.83 1.70 7.72
CA VAL A 4 -7.95 2.79 7.33
C VAL A 4 -6.74 2.73 8.26
N GLU A 5 -5.55 2.54 7.68
CA GLU A 5 -4.30 2.44 8.43
C GLU A 5 -3.42 3.66 8.13
N ALA A 6 -2.83 4.23 9.18
CA ALA A 6 -1.94 5.38 9.07
C ALA A 6 -0.53 5.04 9.56
N TYR A 7 0.47 5.39 8.77
CA TYR A 7 1.88 5.25 9.10
C TYR A 7 2.56 6.61 9.15
N ILE A 8 3.21 6.91 10.26
CA ILE A 8 3.93 8.17 10.49
C ILE A 8 5.41 7.85 10.69
N HIS A 9 6.28 8.55 9.96
CA HIS A 9 7.72 8.35 9.98
C HIS A 9 8.48 9.66 10.24
N GLY A 10 9.75 9.54 10.63
CA GLY A 10 10.67 10.66 10.74
C GLY A 10 10.17 11.77 11.67
N GLN A 11 9.66 11.42 12.85
CA GLN A 11 9.10 12.36 13.84
C GLN A 11 7.96 13.23 13.28
N GLY A 12 7.13 12.66 12.40
CA GLY A 12 5.97 13.36 11.83
C GLY A 12 6.24 14.06 10.49
N ARG A 13 7.44 13.91 9.92
CA ARG A 13 7.79 14.54 8.63
C ARG A 13 7.14 13.89 7.43
N ILE A 14 6.88 12.58 7.50
CA ILE A 14 6.24 11.81 6.44
C ILE A 14 5.06 11.06 7.06
N GLY A 15 3.90 11.15 6.40
CA GLY A 15 2.71 10.39 6.76
C GLY A 15 2.12 9.72 5.53
N ALA A 16 1.64 8.49 5.70
CA ALA A 16 0.84 7.79 4.70
C ALA A 16 -0.43 7.26 5.34
N ILE A 17 -1.53 7.31 4.58
CA ILE A 17 -2.81 6.72 4.95
C ILE A 17 -3.29 5.80 3.83
N VAL A 18 -3.77 4.62 4.18
CA VAL A 18 -4.21 3.59 3.24
C VAL A 18 -5.57 3.08 3.67
N GLU A 19 -6.48 2.98 2.71
CA GLU A 19 -7.75 2.28 2.89
C GLU A 19 -7.63 0.88 2.27
N LEU A 20 -7.70 -0.15 3.12
CA LEU A 20 -7.69 -1.56 2.71
C LEU A 20 -9.09 -2.14 2.95
N GLN A 21 -9.67 -2.74 1.91
CA GLN A 21 -11.02 -3.31 1.96
C GLN A 21 -11.00 -4.83 1.85
N CYS A 22 -11.94 -5.47 2.53
CA CYS A 22 -12.28 -6.90 2.45
C CYS A 22 -13.81 -7.08 2.44
N GLU A 23 -14.28 -8.32 2.36
CA GLU A 23 -15.71 -8.61 2.27
C GLU A 23 -16.36 -8.56 3.66
N THR A 24 -15.77 -9.21 4.66
CA THR A 24 -16.35 -9.35 6.01
C THR A 24 -15.61 -8.55 7.08
N ASP A 25 -16.29 -8.26 8.18
CA ASP A 25 -15.67 -7.64 9.36
C ASP A 25 -14.78 -8.61 10.15
N PHE A 26 -15.00 -9.92 9.99
CA PHE A 26 -14.14 -10.95 10.54
C PHE A 26 -12.71 -10.84 9.97
N VAL A 27 -12.56 -10.81 8.65
CA VAL A 27 -11.23 -10.66 8.01
C VAL A 27 -10.57 -9.33 8.36
N ALA A 28 -11.34 -8.23 8.40
CA ALA A 28 -10.84 -6.90 8.77
C ALA A 28 -10.17 -6.85 10.16
N ARG A 29 -10.49 -7.82 11.03
CA ARG A 29 -9.97 -7.91 12.40
C ARG A 29 -8.76 -8.83 12.55
N THR A 30 -8.43 -9.64 11.53
CA THR A 30 -7.30 -10.59 11.56
C THR A 30 -5.94 -9.89 11.56
N ASP A 31 -4.94 -10.53 12.15
CA ASP A 31 -3.57 -9.99 12.19
C ASP A 31 -2.92 -9.96 10.81
N ALA A 32 -3.25 -10.93 9.94
CA ALA A 32 -2.76 -10.95 8.56
C ALA A 32 -3.24 -9.71 7.77
N PHE A 33 -4.54 -9.39 7.87
CA PHE A 33 -5.11 -8.23 7.18
C PHE A 33 -4.58 -6.90 7.73
N LYS A 34 -4.52 -6.75 9.05
CA LYS A 34 -3.95 -5.56 9.70
C LYS A 34 -2.46 -5.40 9.39
N GLY A 35 -1.72 -6.51 9.38
CA GLY A 35 -0.30 -6.54 9.00
C GLY A 35 -0.09 -6.05 7.58
N LEU A 36 -0.87 -6.54 6.62
CA LEU A 36 -0.82 -6.05 5.24
C LEU A 36 -1.11 -4.55 5.15
N ALA A 37 -2.16 -4.06 5.79
CA ALA A 37 -2.48 -2.62 5.76
C ALA A 37 -1.33 -1.76 6.31
N ARG A 38 -0.70 -2.22 7.41
CA ARG A 38 0.46 -1.55 8.02
C ARG A 38 1.66 -1.52 7.07
N ASP A 39 1.93 -2.66 6.43
CA ASP A 39 3.04 -2.81 5.52
C ASP A 39 2.86 -1.99 4.24
N VAL A 40 1.64 -1.93 3.71
CA VAL A 40 1.29 -1.06 2.58
C VAL A 40 1.40 0.42 2.97
N ALA A 41 0.93 0.83 4.15
CA ALA A 41 1.07 2.23 4.60
C ALA A 41 2.54 2.63 4.76
N MET A 42 3.37 1.74 5.30
CA MET A 42 4.81 1.95 5.39
C MET A 42 5.48 2.00 4.01
N GLN A 43 5.09 1.12 3.08
CA GLN A 43 5.54 1.15 1.69
C GLN A 43 5.24 2.49 1.03
N VAL A 44 3.99 2.97 1.13
CA VAL A 44 3.57 4.26 0.56
C VAL A 44 4.41 5.38 1.14
N ALA A 45 4.63 5.42 2.45
CA ALA A 45 5.47 6.44 3.09
C ALA A 45 6.91 6.44 2.54
N ALA A 46 7.51 5.27 2.36
CA ALA A 46 8.91 5.11 1.96
C ALA A 46 9.14 5.31 0.45
N MET A 47 8.28 4.73 -0.39
CA MET A 47 8.52 4.63 -1.84
C MET A 47 7.79 5.67 -2.67
N SER A 48 6.90 6.46 -2.04
CA SER A 48 6.18 7.56 -2.69
C SER A 48 5.54 7.21 -4.05
N PRO A 49 4.79 6.10 -4.16
CA PRO A 49 4.10 5.77 -5.40
C PRO A 49 3.12 6.89 -5.80
N LEU A 50 2.96 7.09 -7.10
CA LEU A 50 2.08 8.11 -7.67
C LEU A 50 0.68 7.57 -7.98
N ALA A 51 0.56 6.25 -8.15
CA ALA A 51 -0.69 5.58 -8.47
C ALA A 51 -0.75 4.15 -7.89
N LEU A 52 -1.93 3.52 -7.95
CA LEU A 52 -2.07 2.13 -7.51
C LEU A 52 -1.50 1.18 -8.57
N THR A 53 -1.85 1.40 -9.83
CA THR A 53 -1.43 0.59 -10.99
C THR A 53 -0.64 1.42 -12.00
N ALA A 54 0.11 0.75 -12.88
CA ALA A 54 0.99 1.41 -13.84
C ALA A 54 0.22 2.25 -14.88
N ASP A 55 -0.97 1.81 -15.28
CA ASP A 55 -1.85 2.52 -16.21
C ASP A 55 -2.43 3.82 -15.63
N GLU A 56 -2.52 3.92 -14.30
CA GLU A 56 -2.97 5.12 -13.60
C GLU A 56 -1.85 6.14 -13.36
N VAL A 57 -0.58 5.79 -13.65
CA VAL A 57 0.55 6.72 -13.48
C VAL A 57 0.47 7.83 -14.54
N PRO A 58 0.51 9.11 -14.12
CA PRO A 58 0.47 10.25 -15.05
C PRO A 58 1.59 10.21 -16.10
N ASP A 59 1.25 10.54 -17.33
CA ASP A 59 2.25 10.70 -18.38
C ASP A 59 3.23 11.82 -18.04
N GLY A 60 4.52 11.60 -18.32
CA GLY A 60 5.59 12.54 -17.97
C GLY A 60 6.04 12.51 -16.50
N ALA A 61 5.49 11.60 -15.68
CA ALA A 61 6.03 11.32 -14.35
C ALA A 61 7.52 10.91 -14.42
N PRO A 62 8.34 11.27 -13.42
CA PRO A 62 9.74 10.86 -13.37
C PRO A 62 9.86 9.34 -13.15
N GLY A 63 10.83 8.68 -13.80
CA GLY A 63 11.01 7.22 -13.69
C GLY A 63 10.05 6.43 -14.56
N THR A 64 9.96 5.12 -14.35
CA THR A 64 9.03 4.25 -15.10
C THR A 64 7.64 4.22 -14.47
N LYS A 65 6.63 3.76 -15.23
CA LYS A 65 5.27 3.61 -14.69
C LYS A 65 5.25 2.51 -13.61
N GLU A 66 6.06 1.48 -13.78
CA GLU A 66 6.20 0.36 -12.83
C GLU A 66 6.89 0.78 -11.53
N GLU A 67 7.84 1.71 -11.57
CA GLU A 67 8.46 2.26 -10.35
C GLU A 67 7.48 3.12 -9.56
N ASN A 68 6.57 3.82 -10.25
CA ASN A 68 5.61 4.74 -9.65
C ASN A 68 4.28 4.11 -9.24
N ALA A 69 4.01 2.86 -9.63
CA ALA A 69 2.79 2.15 -9.28
C ALA A 69 2.99 1.28 -8.03
N LEU A 70 2.13 1.47 -7.02
CA LEU A 70 2.26 0.79 -5.73
C LEU A 70 2.26 -0.74 -5.87
N LEU A 71 1.38 -1.30 -6.70
CA LEU A 71 1.24 -2.76 -6.81
C LEU A 71 2.47 -3.45 -7.43
N THR A 72 3.22 -2.75 -8.26
CA THR A 72 4.40 -3.29 -8.96
C THR A 72 5.69 -3.13 -8.16
N GLN A 73 5.70 -2.28 -7.14
CA GLN A 73 6.88 -2.05 -6.31
C GLN A 73 7.25 -3.30 -5.49
N ALA A 74 8.56 -3.56 -5.42
CA ALA A 74 9.12 -4.52 -4.48
C ALA A 74 8.92 -4.03 -3.03
N PHE A 75 8.58 -4.96 -2.15
CA PHE A 75 8.30 -4.66 -0.76
C PHE A 75 9.57 -4.22 -0.02
N ILE A 76 9.52 -3.07 0.65
CA ILE A 76 10.72 -2.46 1.23
C ILE A 76 11.42 -3.28 2.32
N LYS A 77 10.74 -4.22 2.99
CA LYS A 77 11.37 -4.98 4.10
C LYS A 77 12.34 -6.05 3.61
N ASP A 78 12.02 -6.72 2.50
CA ASP A 78 12.82 -7.86 2.02
C ASP A 78 13.13 -7.84 0.53
N GLY A 79 12.43 -7.02 -0.27
CA GLY A 79 12.61 -6.90 -1.71
C GLY A 79 12.28 -8.16 -2.51
N LYS A 80 11.69 -9.19 -1.90
CA LYS A 80 11.47 -10.50 -2.54
C LYS A 80 10.13 -10.61 -3.23
N LYS A 81 9.13 -9.91 -2.71
CA LYS A 81 7.75 -9.89 -3.20
C LYS A 81 7.34 -8.49 -3.58
N SER A 82 6.49 -8.36 -4.59
CA SER A 82 5.80 -7.11 -4.87
C SER A 82 4.66 -6.89 -3.86
N ILE A 83 4.12 -5.67 -3.82
CA ILE A 83 2.90 -5.40 -3.03
C ILE A 83 1.70 -6.21 -3.55
N ALA A 84 1.61 -6.43 -4.86
CA ALA A 84 0.59 -7.31 -5.43
C ALA A 84 0.71 -8.76 -4.91
N ASP A 85 1.93 -9.28 -4.75
CA ASP A 85 2.16 -10.63 -4.22
C ASP A 85 1.74 -10.73 -2.74
N LEU A 86 2.05 -9.72 -1.93
CA LEU A 86 1.60 -9.68 -0.53
C LEU A 86 0.07 -9.60 -0.41
N LEU A 87 -0.57 -8.83 -1.28
CA LEU A 87 -2.02 -8.77 -1.37
C LEU A 87 -2.60 -10.15 -1.72
N GLN A 88 -2.01 -10.82 -2.71
CA GLN A 88 -2.42 -12.15 -3.14
C GLN A 88 -2.20 -13.22 -2.06
N ASP A 89 -1.13 -13.15 -1.29
CA ASP A 89 -0.91 -14.05 -0.14
C ASP A 89 -2.06 -13.95 0.87
N VAL A 90 -2.51 -12.72 1.20
CA VAL A 90 -3.61 -12.50 2.14
C VAL A 90 -4.94 -12.95 1.54
N ILE A 91 -5.21 -12.68 0.26
CA ILE A 91 -6.39 -13.21 -0.44
C ILE A 91 -6.41 -14.73 -0.36
N SER A 92 -5.29 -15.38 -0.64
CA SER A 92 -5.18 -16.84 -0.65
C SER A 92 -5.33 -17.44 0.74
N THR A 93 -4.86 -16.75 1.77
CA THR A 93 -4.94 -17.18 3.18
C THR A 93 -6.34 -16.99 3.76
N THR A 94 -7.02 -15.89 3.39
CA THR A 94 -8.34 -15.54 3.95
C THR A 94 -9.50 -16.12 3.15
N GLY A 95 -9.30 -16.39 1.86
CA GLY A 95 -10.35 -16.78 0.94
C GLY A 95 -11.30 -15.65 0.55
N GLU A 96 -11.00 -14.39 0.93
CA GLU A 96 -11.80 -13.20 0.59
C GLU A 96 -11.09 -12.34 -0.44
N ASN A 97 -11.87 -11.59 -1.22
CA ASN A 97 -11.31 -10.50 -2.00
C ASN A 97 -10.80 -9.39 -1.07
N VAL A 98 -9.50 -9.08 -1.19
CA VAL A 98 -8.85 -7.96 -0.50
C VAL A 98 -8.30 -7.00 -1.53
N ARG A 99 -8.54 -5.70 -1.34
CA ARG A 99 -8.06 -4.67 -2.26
C ARG A 99 -7.61 -3.41 -1.53
N ILE A 100 -6.57 -2.77 -2.07
CA ILE A 100 -6.20 -1.41 -1.71
C ILE A 100 -7.18 -0.48 -2.44
N ALA A 101 -8.01 0.25 -1.70
CA ALA A 101 -9.02 1.11 -2.30
C ALA A 101 -8.45 2.48 -2.70
N ARG A 102 -7.58 3.03 -1.86
CA ARG A 102 -6.88 4.30 -2.09
C ARG A 102 -5.78 4.48 -1.06
N PHE A 103 -4.85 5.38 -1.35
CA PHE A 103 -3.86 5.85 -0.40
C PHE A 103 -3.60 7.35 -0.58
N SER A 104 -2.98 7.96 0.41
CA SER A 104 -2.42 9.30 0.30
C SER A 104 -1.13 9.38 1.10
N ARG A 105 -0.19 10.20 0.61
CA ARG A 105 1.10 10.44 1.23
C ARG A 105 1.30 11.95 1.39
N PHE A 106 1.81 12.34 2.54
CA PHE A 106 2.20 13.72 2.84
C PHE A 106 3.65 13.73 3.31
N GLU A 107 4.40 14.72 2.85
CA GLU A 107 5.78 14.95 3.25
C GLU A 107 6.03 16.45 3.41
N ILE A 108 6.60 16.84 4.55
CA ILE A 108 6.94 18.24 4.80
C ILE A 108 8.03 18.69 3.83
N GLY A 109 7.69 19.67 2.97
CA GLY A 109 8.60 20.18 1.96
C GLY A 109 8.91 19.17 0.85
N GLY A 110 8.05 18.15 0.68
CA GLY A 110 8.10 17.27 -0.48
C GLY A 110 8.02 18.06 -1.78
N LYS A 111 8.76 17.61 -2.80
CA LYS A 111 8.66 18.12 -4.16
C LYS A 111 7.46 17.50 -4.87
#